data_AF-A0A101V2U4-F1
#
_entry.id   AF-A0A101V2U4-F1
#
_cell.length_a   1.000
_cell.length_b   1.000
_cell.length_c   1.000
_cell.angle_alpha   90.00
_cell.angle_beta   90.00
_cell.angle_gamma   90.00
#
_symmetry.space_group_name_H-M   'P 1'
#
loop_
_entity.id
_entity.type
_entity.pdbx_description
1 polymer ?
#
loop_
_entity_poly.entity_id
_entity_poly.type
_entity_poly.pdbx_seq_one_letter_code
_entity_poly.pdbx_strand_id
1 'polypeptide(L)'
;MPMHAVEITLTRAVGAIELRAAREEGRLPLAASGDRTRLAVLVSAKNEHRAIRKIWRRLQHALPIDVLCSVFPGPDGKYLMSIPMADDVWERFRAQAAAAGNTPEHFLNEAVAQALARDRSDRRARLDRSLDVLLRAYTPEEVTAEAARRIRLSN
;
A
#
# COMPACT_ATOMS: atom_id res chain seq x y z
N MET A 1 -10.70 -14.84 -19.60
CA MET A 1 -10.81 -14.32 -18.22
C MET A 1 -9.83 -13.17 -18.07
N PRO A 2 -10.22 -12.02 -17.49
CA PRO A 2 -9.33 -10.87 -17.36
C PRO A 2 -8.10 -11.18 -16.51
N MET A 3 -7.00 -10.49 -16.80
CA MET A 3 -5.77 -10.53 -16.04
C MET A 3 -5.80 -9.43 -14.98
N HIS A 4 -5.49 -9.79 -13.74
CA HIS A 4 -5.42 -8.87 -12.61
C HIS A 4 -3.98 -8.76 -12.15
N ALA A 5 -3.46 -7.54 -12.13
CA ALA A 5 -2.15 -7.23 -11.56
C ALA A 5 -2.30 -6.94 -10.07
N VAL A 6 -1.53 -7.67 -9.26
CA VAL A 6 -1.54 -7.54 -7.80
C VAL A 6 -0.11 -7.34 -7.32
N GLU A 7 0.11 -6.33 -6.49
CA GLU A 7 1.33 -6.14 -5.73
C GLU A 7 1.21 -6.93 -4.41
N ILE A 8 2.29 -7.60 -4.04
CA ILE A 8 2.47 -8.35 -2.80
C ILE A 8 3.55 -7.62 -2.01
N THR A 9 3.17 -7.03 -0.88
CA THR A 9 4.13 -6.54 0.12
C THR A 9 4.46 -7.68 1.07
N LEU A 10 5.74 -7.82 1.39
CA LEU A 10 6.26 -8.88 2.25
C LEU A 10 6.73 -8.29 3.58
N THR A 11 6.60 -9.04 4.66
CA THR A 11 7.07 -8.58 6.00
C THR A 11 8.59 -8.55 6.10
N ARG A 12 9.30 -9.28 5.22
CA ARG A 12 10.75 -9.27 5.07
C ARG A 12 11.15 -9.51 3.62
N ALA A 13 12.37 -9.13 3.27
CA ALA A 13 12.94 -9.49 1.98
C ALA A 13 13.00 -11.03 1.81
N VAL A 14 12.71 -11.50 0.60
CA VAL A 14 12.78 -12.93 0.25
C VAL A 14 14.01 -13.25 -0.60
N GLY A 15 14.62 -14.40 -0.33
CA GLY A 15 15.78 -14.88 -1.06
C GLY A 15 15.43 -15.41 -2.46
N ALA A 16 16.45 -15.58 -3.31
CA ALA A 16 16.24 -16.13 -4.66
C ALA A 16 15.68 -17.57 -4.64
N ILE A 17 16.10 -18.38 -3.66
CA ILE A 17 15.63 -19.77 -3.49
C ILE A 17 14.15 -19.79 -3.07
N GLU A 18 13.79 -18.98 -2.06
CA GLU A 18 12.42 -18.83 -1.57
C GLU A 18 11.49 -18.35 -2.69
N LEU A 19 11.91 -17.34 -3.46
CA LEU A 19 11.14 -16.84 -4.60
C LEU A 19 10.98 -17.90 -5.70
N ARG A 20 12.01 -18.70 -5.98
CA ARG A 20 11.92 -19.80 -6.95
C ARG A 20 10.94 -20.86 -6.49
N ALA A 21 11.02 -21.30 -5.23
CA ALA A 21 10.08 -22.25 -4.65
C ALA A 21 8.63 -21.72 -4.73
N ALA A 22 8.40 -20.46 -4.38
CA ALA A 22 7.10 -19.82 -4.48
C ALA A 22 6.54 -19.79 -5.92
N ARG A 23 7.40 -19.57 -6.93
CA ARG A 23 7.00 -19.64 -8.34
C ARG A 23 6.61 -21.06 -8.76
N GLU A 24 7.39 -22.05 -8.34
CA GLU A 24 7.18 -23.47 -8.67
C GLU A 24 5.92 -24.02 -8.01
N GLU A 25 5.73 -23.77 -6.71
CA GLU A 25 4.57 -24.20 -5.93
C GLU A 25 3.29 -23.45 -6.35
N GLY A 26 3.37 -22.12 -6.42
CA GLY A 26 2.21 -21.29 -6.73
C GLY A 26 1.79 -21.34 -8.20
N ARG A 27 2.70 -21.70 -9.11
CA ARG A 27 2.49 -21.64 -10.57
C ARG A 27 1.93 -20.28 -10.99
N LEU A 28 2.51 -19.21 -10.45
CA LEU A 28 2.16 -17.82 -10.72
C LEU A 28 3.39 -17.07 -11.21
N PRO A 29 3.26 -16.20 -12.23
CA PRO A 29 4.37 -15.37 -12.69
C PRO A 29 4.63 -14.26 -11.66
N LEU A 30 5.71 -14.40 -10.89
CA LEU A 30 6.13 -13.44 -9.87
C LEU A 30 7.31 -12.61 -10.38
N ALA A 31 7.25 -11.29 -10.28
CA ALA A 31 8.39 -10.39 -10.47
C ALA A 31 8.74 -9.72 -9.14
N ALA A 32 10.02 -9.70 -8.77
CA ALA A 32 10.46 -9.06 -7.52
C ALA A 32 11.02 -7.66 -7.79
N SER A 33 10.73 -6.73 -6.88
CA SER A 33 11.41 -5.45 -6.78
C SER A 33 12.88 -5.61 -6.39
N GLY A 34 13.69 -4.55 -6.57
CA GLY A 34 15.13 -4.58 -6.30
C GLY A 34 15.48 -4.91 -4.84
N ASP A 35 14.68 -4.43 -3.89
CA ASP A 35 14.85 -4.72 -2.45
C ASP A 35 14.25 -6.07 -2.02
N ARG A 36 13.53 -6.75 -2.92
CA ARG A 36 12.84 -8.04 -2.69
C ARG A 36 11.82 -8.03 -1.55
N THR A 37 11.33 -6.86 -1.14
CA THR A 37 10.23 -6.72 -0.17
C THR A 37 8.88 -6.59 -0.86
N ARG A 38 8.87 -6.31 -2.16
CA ARG A 38 7.65 -6.27 -2.98
C ARG A 38 7.73 -7.19 -4.18
N LEU A 39 6.64 -7.86 -4.48
CA LEU A 39 6.48 -8.67 -5.69
C LEU A 39 5.28 -8.19 -6.49
N ALA A 40 5.35 -8.28 -7.82
CA ALA A 40 4.20 -8.12 -8.70
C ALA A 40 3.79 -9.49 -9.26
N VAL A 41 2.48 -9.74 -9.34
CA VAL A 41 1.92 -10.97 -9.90
C VAL A 41 0.77 -10.68 -10.85
N LEU A 42 0.71 -11.41 -11.96
CA LEU A 42 -0.41 -11.39 -12.89
C LEU A 42 -1.26 -12.66 -12.72
N VAL A 43 -2.54 -12.49 -12.40
CA VAL A 43 -3.45 -13.60 -12.11
C VAL A 43 -4.69 -13.52 -12.97
N SER A 44 -4.95 -14.56 -13.76
CA SER A 44 -6.23 -14.71 -14.44
C SER A 44 -7.32 -15.11 -13.45
N ALA A 45 -8.38 -14.30 -13.36
CA ALA A 45 -9.53 -14.50 -12.47
C ALA A 45 -10.79 -13.78 -12.98
N LYS A 46 -11.96 -14.13 -12.45
CA LYS A 46 -13.24 -13.51 -12.83
C LYS A 46 -13.32 -12.04 -12.39
N ASN A 47 -12.74 -11.72 -11.24
CA ASN A 47 -12.65 -10.39 -10.65
C ASN A 47 -11.44 -10.32 -9.70
N GLU A 48 -11.15 -9.13 -9.20
CA GLU A 48 -10.01 -8.83 -8.32
C GLU A 48 -10.04 -9.64 -7.02
N HIS A 49 -11.20 -9.74 -6.36
CA HIS A 49 -11.36 -10.56 -5.14
C HIS A 49 -10.98 -12.04 -5.38
N ARG A 50 -11.34 -12.59 -6.55
CA ARG A 50 -10.97 -13.96 -6.92
C ARG A 50 -9.48 -14.08 -7.24
N ALA A 51 -8.85 -13.04 -7.78
CA ALA A 51 -7.40 -12.99 -7.98
C ALA A 51 -6.66 -13.00 -6.64
N ILE A 52 -7.03 -12.11 -5.70
CA ILE A 52 -6.45 -12.04 -4.35
C ILE A 52 -6.62 -13.36 -3.60
N ARG A 53 -7.83 -13.94 -3.59
CA ARG A 53 -8.07 -15.24 -2.93
C ARG A 53 -7.25 -16.37 -3.55
N LYS A 54 -6.95 -16.31 -4.86
CA LYS A 54 -6.10 -17.29 -5.53
C LYS A 54 -4.63 -17.11 -5.15
N ILE A 55 -4.17 -15.89 -4.93
CA ILE A 55 -2.82 -15.57 -4.44
C ILE A 55 -2.65 -16.11 -3.03
N TRP A 56 -3.53 -15.74 -2.09
CA TRP A 56 -3.47 -16.24 -0.70
C TRP A 56 -3.37 -17.76 -0.66
N ARG A 57 -4.31 -18.47 -1.29
CA ARG A 57 -4.32 -19.94 -1.28
C ARG A 57 -3.04 -20.58 -1.81
N ARG A 58 -2.36 -19.93 -2.76
CA ARG A 58 -1.20 -20.51 -3.46
C ARG A 58 0.14 -20.08 -2.87
N LEU A 59 0.19 -18.96 -2.17
CA LEU A 59 1.44 -18.33 -1.75
C LEU A 59 1.50 -18.03 -0.26
N GLN A 60 0.41 -18.15 0.51
CA GLN A 60 0.39 -17.84 1.95
C GLN A 60 1.38 -18.67 2.78
N HIS A 61 1.69 -19.90 2.35
CA HIS A 61 2.63 -20.78 3.04
C HIS A 61 4.05 -20.69 2.45
N ALA A 62 4.19 -20.13 1.25
CA ALA A 62 5.45 -20.05 0.53
C ALA A 62 6.14 -18.68 0.69
N LEU A 63 5.39 -17.64 1.06
CA LEU A 63 5.89 -16.27 1.17
C LEU A 63 5.38 -15.60 2.45
N PRO A 64 6.21 -14.75 3.08
CA PRO A 64 5.81 -13.96 4.25
C PRO A 64 4.97 -12.75 3.81
N ILE A 65 3.76 -12.98 3.31
CA ILE A 65 2.86 -11.96 2.77
C ILE A 65 2.36 -11.05 3.90
N ASP A 66 2.61 -9.75 3.76
CA ASP A 66 2.08 -8.70 4.63
C ASP A 66 0.77 -8.15 4.06
N VAL A 67 0.76 -7.71 2.80
CA VAL A 67 -0.43 -7.12 2.17
C VAL A 67 -0.50 -7.51 0.70
N LEU A 68 -1.71 -7.74 0.20
CA LEU A 68 -2.00 -7.81 -1.22
C LEU A 68 -2.75 -6.56 -1.66
N CYS A 69 -2.33 -5.92 -2.73
CA CYS A 69 -2.96 -4.71 -3.27
C CYS A 69 -3.16 -4.85 -4.79
N SER A 70 -4.33 -4.48 -5.31
CA SER A 70 -4.48 -4.34 -6.76
C SER A 70 -3.55 -3.25 -7.28
N VAL A 71 -2.92 -3.47 -8.43
CA VAL A 71 -2.03 -2.46 -9.04
C VAL A 71 -2.85 -1.37 -9.73
N PHE A 72 -4.03 -1.72 -10.20
CA PHE A 72 -4.97 -0.81 -10.84
C PHE A 72 -6.24 -0.67 -9.99
N PRO A 73 -6.90 0.49 -10.05
CA PRO A 73 -8.19 0.66 -9.43
C PRO A 73 -9.24 -0.17 -10.17
N GLY A 74 -10.20 -0.70 -9.41
CA GLY A 74 -11.37 -1.36 -9.96
C GLY A 74 -12.34 -0.38 -10.62
N PRO A 75 -13.50 -0.87 -11.11
CA PRO A 75 -14.50 -0.04 -11.79
C PRO A 75 -15.08 1.10 -10.93
N ASP A 76 -14.97 1.01 -9.61
CA ASP A 76 -15.39 2.03 -8.64
C ASP A 76 -14.28 3.05 -8.33
N GLY A 77 -13.13 2.96 -9.01
CA GLY A 77 -11.97 3.81 -8.79
C GLY A 77 -11.15 3.46 -7.56
N LYS A 78 -11.47 2.36 -6.85
CA LYS A 78 -10.79 1.97 -5.61
C LYS A 78 -9.79 0.85 -5.84
N TYR A 79 -8.75 0.85 -5.02
CA TYR A 79 -7.80 -0.25 -4.96
C TYR A 79 -8.31 -1.31 -3.97
N LEU A 80 -8.18 -2.57 -4.35
CA LEU A 80 -8.53 -3.67 -3.47
C LEU A 80 -7.30 -4.07 -2.66
N MET A 81 -7.39 -3.92 -1.34
CA MET A 81 -6.38 -4.36 -0.39
C MET A 81 -6.87 -5.56 0.42
N SER A 82 -5.97 -6.51 0.68
CA SER A 82 -6.22 -7.62 1.59
C SER A 82 -5.08 -7.67 2.61
N ILE A 83 -5.46 -7.47 3.86
CA ILE A 83 -4.57 -7.31 5.00
C ILE A 83 -4.89 -8.46 5.97
N PRO A 84 -3.92 -9.33 6.32
CA PRO A 84 -4.10 -10.34 7.34
C PRO A 84 -4.24 -9.65 8.70
N MET A 85 -5.17 -10.13 9.51
CA MET A 85 -5.35 -9.69 10.89
C MET A 85 -5.30 -10.92 11.79
N ALA A 86 -4.68 -10.78 12.96
CA ALA A 86 -4.79 -11.81 14.00
C ALA A 86 -6.25 -11.92 14.45
N ASP A 87 -6.67 -13.11 14.86
CA ASP A 87 -8.08 -13.39 15.17
C ASP A 87 -8.62 -12.48 16.29
N ASP A 88 -7.82 -12.19 17.32
CA ASP A 88 -8.18 -11.29 18.40
C ASP A 88 -8.35 -9.83 17.95
N VAL A 89 -7.53 -9.39 16.99
CA VAL A 89 -7.63 -8.07 16.36
C VAL A 89 -8.88 -8.02 15.49
N TRP A 90 -9.15 -9.08 14.72
CA TRP A 90 -10.32 -9.16 13.85
C TRP A 90 -11.64 -9.17 14.63
N GLU A 91 -11.72 -9.89 15.75
CA GLU A 91 -12.92 -9.89 16.62
C GLU A 91 -13.15 -8.51 17.23
N ARG A 92 -12.11 -7.87 17.77
CA ARG A 92 -12.21 -6.50 18.30
C ARG A 92 -12.64 -5.50 17.23
N PHE A 93 -12.05 -5.61 16.05
CA PHE A 93 -12.37 -4.77 14.91
C PHE A 93 -13.82 -4.94 14.46
N ARG A 94 -14.32 -6.19 14.38
CA ARG A 94 -15.73 -6.47 14.07
C ARG A 94 -16.68 -5.91 15.13
N ALA A 95 -16.36 -6.05 16.41
CA ALA A 95 -17.17 -5.50 17.48
C ALA A 95 -17.27 -3.96 17.40
N GLN A 96 -16.16 -3.28 17.09
CA GLN A 96 -16.14 -1.83 16.89
C GLN A 96 -16.94 -1.40 15.66
N ALA A 97 -16.78 -2.09 14.52
CA ALA A 97 -17.55 -1.81 13.31
C ALA A 97 -19.06 -1.99 13.56
N ALA A 98 -19.45 -3.06 14.25
CA ALA A 98 -20.84 -3.33 14.61
C ALA A 98 -21.40 -2.27 15.56
N ALA A 99 -20.64 -1.84 16.58
CA ALA A 99 -21.03 -0.77 17.49
C ALA A 99 -21.23 0.58 16.76
N ALA A 100 -20.49 0.81 15.67
CA ALA A 100 -20.65 1.96 14.79
C ALA A 100 -21.76 1.79 13.73
N GLY A 101 -22.47 0.66 13.71
CA GLY A 101 -23.51 0.38 12.71
C GLY A 101 -22.99 0.11 11.29
N ASN A 102 -21.70 -0.19 11.15
CA ASN A 102 -21.00 -0.31 9.87
C ASN A 102 -20.54 -1.74 9.60
N THR A 103 -20.31 -2.06 8.32
CA THR A 103 -19.57 -3.28 7.98
C THR A 103 -18.08 -3.09 8.31
N PRO A 104 -17.34 -4.17 8.60
CA PRO A 104 -15.90 -4.09 8.85
C PRO A 104 -15.14 -3.40 7.69
N GLU A 105 -15.51 -3.67 6.45
CA GLU A 105 -14.89 -3.05 5.28
C GLU A 105 -15.15 -1.55 5.21
N HIS A 106 -16.39 -1.11 5.47
CA HIS A 106 -16.71 0.32 5.49
C HIS A 106 -15.96 1.03 6.61
N PHE A 107 -15.98 0.45 7.81
CA PHE A 107 -15.30 0.97 8.98
C PHE A 107 -13.78 1.09 8.75
N LEU A 108 -13.15 0.09 8.12
CA LEU A 108 -11.71 0.15 7.79
C LEU A 108 -11.42 1.26 6.77
N ASN A 109 -12.24 1.35 5.72
CA ASN A 109 -12.07 2.35 4.68
C ASN A 109 -12.17 3.77 5.24
N GLU A 110 -13.14 4.04 6.11
CA GLU A 110 -13.26 5.34 6.78
C GLU A 110 -12.06 5.63 7.68
N ALA A 111 -11.63 4.65 8.48
CA ALA A 111 -10.47 4.82 9.37
C ALA A 111 -9.19 5.13 8.58
N VAL A 112 -8.94 4.44 7.47
CA VAL A 112 -7.81 4.69 6.57
C VAL A 112 -7.93 6.08 5.92
N ALA A 113 -9.11 6.45 5.42
CA ALA A 113 -9.33 7.76 4.82
C ALA A 113 -9.07 8.91 5.81
N GLN A 114 -9.56 8.77 7.05
CA GLN A 114 -9.32 9.72 8.13
C GLN A 114 -7.85 9.79 8.55
N ALA A 115 -7.15 8.65 8.62
CA ALA A 115 -5.72 8.62 8.90
C ALA A 115 -4.92 9.35 7.80
N LEU A 116 -5.24 9.12 6.52
CA LEU A 116 -4.60 9.81 5.41
C LEU A 116 -4.90 11.31 5.39
N ALA A 117 -6.13 11.72 5.73
CA ALA A 117 -6.50 13.13 5.82
C ALA A 117 -5.70 13.84 6.93
N ARG A 118 -5.55 13.20 8.09
CA ARG A 118 -4.74 13.70 9.21
C ARG A 118 -3.26 13.84 8.82
N ASP A 119 -2.65 12.81 8.25
CA ASP A 119 -1.24 12.88 7.84
C ASP A 119 -0.98 14.02 6.83
N ARG A 120 -1.88 14.20 5.86
CA ARG A 120 -1.80 15.31 4.90
C ARG A 120 -1.91 16.68 5.58
N SER A 121 -2.83 16.82 6.53
CA SER A 121 -2.99 18.04 7.32
C SER A 121 -1.75 18.34 8.15
N ASP A 122 -1.22 17.33 8.85
CA ASP A 122 -0.01 17.46 9.67
C ASP A 122 1.21 17.82 8.81
N ARG A 123 1.36 17.19 7.64
CA ARG A 123 2.42 17.51 6.69
C ARG A 123 2.30 18.94 6.18
N ARG A 124 1.09 19.40 5.88
CA ARG A 124 0.85 20.79 5.46
C ARG A 124 1.22 21.77 6.57
N ALA A 125 0.75 21.53 7.79
CA ALA A 125 1.08 22.37 8.95
C ALA A 125 2.58 22.38 9.27
N ARG A 126 3.31 21.27 9.04
CA ARG A 126 4.78 21.24 9.15
C ARG A 126 5.45 22.08 8.05
N LEU A 127 4.96 21.98 6.82
CA LEU A 127 5.48 22.77 5.71
C LEU A 127 5.26 24.27 5.94
N ASP A 128 4.04 24.66 6.31
CA ASP A 128 3.68 26.06 6.54
C ASP A 128 4.53 26.65 7.67
N ARG A 129 4.69 25.94 8.79
CA ARG A 129 5.61 26.37 9.88
C ARG A 129 7.06 26.50 9.44
N SER A 130 7.52 25.61 8.57
CA SER A 130 8.89 25.66 8.04
C SER A 130 9.08 26.86 7.12
N LEU A 131 8.08 27.17 6.29
CA LEU A 131 8.08 28.36 5.44
C LEU A 131 8.03 29.64 6.27
N ASP A 132 7.22 29.71 7.33
CA ASP A 132 7.16 30.88 8.21
C ASP A 132 8.52 31.19 8.84
N VAL A 133 9.26 30.16 9.26
CA VAL A 133 10.62 30.33 9.80
C VAL A 133 11.57 30.86 8.73
N LEU A 134 11.51 30.33 7.51
CA LEU A 134 12.35 30.78 6.40
C LEU A 134 12.03 32.23 5.99
N LEU A 135 10.75 32.58 5.88
CA LEU A 135 10.29 33.89 5.43
C LEU A 135 10.45 35.00 6.49
N ARG A 136 10.75 34.64 7.74
CA ARG A 136 11.22 35.59 8.75
C ARG A 136 12.69 35.95 8.59
N ALA A 137 13.49 35.05 8.00
CA ALA A 137 14.93 35.21 7.84
C ALA A 137 15.33 35.67 6.43
N TYR A 138 14.52 35.37 5.42
CA TYR A 138 14.81 35.60 4.01
C TYR A 138 13.58 36.11 3.28
N THR A 139 13.78 36.82 2.17
CA THR A 139 12.65 37.22 1.33
C THR A 139 12.10 36.02 0.54
N PRO A 140 10.82 36.04 0.11
CA PRO A 140 10.27 35.01 -0.76
C PRO A 140 11.09 34.77 -2.03
N GLU A 141 11.68 35.83 -2.60
CA GLU A 141 12.52 35.78 -3.80
C GLU A 141 13.82 34.99 -3.54
N GLU A 142 14.46 35.22 -2.39
CA GLU A 142 15.69 34.50 -2.01
C GLU A 142 15.42 33.01 -1.82
N VAL A 143 14.33 32.68 -1.12
CA VAL A 143 13.93 31.29 -0.85
C VAL A 143 13.58 30.57 -2.15
N THR A 144 12.80 31.20 -3.04
CA THR A 144 12.40 30.61 -4.32
C THR A 144 13.58 30.48 -5.30
N ALA A 145 14.48 31.47 -5.34
CA ALA A 145 15.69 31.41 -6.16
C ALA A 145 16.61 30.26 -5.72
N GLU A 146 16.81 30.07 -4.41
CA GLU A 146 17.64 28.97 -3.89
C GLU A 146 17.00 27.60 -4.12
N ALA A 147 15.67 27.47 -3.94
CA ALA A 147 14.96 26.23 -4.27
C ALA A 147 15.11 25.87 -5.76
N ALA A 148 14.98 26.86 -6.66
CA ALA A 148 15.14 26.65 -8.09
C ALA A 148 16.57 26.27 -8.50
N ARG A 149 17.60 26.75 -7.78
CA ARG A 149 18.99 26.32 -7.98
C ARG A 149 19.19 24.85 -7.62
N ARG A 150 18.69 24.41 -6.45
CA ARG A 150 18.84 23.03 -5.98
C ARG A 150 18.09 22.00 -6.81
N ILE A 151 16.90 22.34 -7.29
CA ILE A 151 16.13 21.47 -8.19
C ILE A 151 16.92 21.22 -9.48
N ARG A 152 17.55 22.26 -10.06
CA ARG A 152 18.38 22.14 -11.27
C ARG A 152 19.64 21.30 -11.08
N LEU A 153 20.17 21.22 -9.87
CA LEU A 153 21.36 20.43 -9.54
C LEU A 153 21.03 18.96 -9.20
N SER A 154 19.76 18.63 -9.02
CA SER A 154 19.29 17.29 -8.63
C SER A 154 18.73 16.47 -9.81
N ASN A 155 18.74 17.06 -11.01
CA ASN A 155 18.43 16.42 -12.31
C ASN A 155 19.72 16.32 -13.13
#